data_AF-A0A931R342-F1
#
_entry.id   AF-A0A931R342-F1
#
_cell.length_a   1.000
_cell.length_b   1.000
_cell.length_c   1.000
_cell.angle_alpha   90.00
_cell.angle_beta   90.00
_cell.angle_gamma   90.00
#
_symmetry.space_group_name_H-M   'P 1'
#
loop_
_entity.id
_entity.type
_entity.pdbx_description
1 polymer ?
#
loop_
_entity_poly.entity_id
_entity_poly.type
_entity_poly.pdbx_seq_one_letter_code
_entity_poly.pdbx_strand_id
1 'polypeptide(L)' 'MLPPCCPTVIIAGMPAARVGDMATCVGPPDIIALGSFTVMIGGQPAARLGDMTAHGGVIVMGCPTVMIG' A
#
# COMPACT_ATOMS: atom_id res chain seq x y z
N MET A 1 -3.74 3.83 -5.44
CA MET A 1 -2.44 3.15 -5.65
C MET A 1 -2.22 3.01 -7.14
N LEU A 2 -0.99 3.25 -7.60
CA LEU A 2 -0.63 3.10 -9.01
C LEU A 2 -0.17 1.66 -9.29
N PRO A 3 -0.50 1.07 -10.45
CA PRO A 3 0.04 -0.22 -10.86
C PRO A 3 1.58 -0.24 -10.88
N PRO A 4 2.24 -1.41 -10.67
CA PRO A 4 1.64 -2.75 -10.68
C PRO A 4 1.25 -3.36 -9.33
N CYS A 5 1.52 -2.74 -8.17
CA CYS A 5 1.21 -3.35 -6.85
C CYS A 5 1.62 -4.85 -6.78
N CYS A 6 0.98 -5.68 -5.95
CA CYS A 6 1.16 -7.15 -5.99
C CYS A 6 0.10 -7.82 -6.88
N PRO A 7 0.44 -8.34 -8.07
CA PRO A 7 -0.54 -8.95 -8.97
C PRO A 7 -1.05 -10.32 -8.51
N THR A 8 -0.33 -11.00 -7.61
CA THR A 8 -0.67 -12.35 -7.13
C THR A 8 -1.57 -12.35 -5.90
N VAL A 9 -1.68 -11.22 -5.19
CA VAL A 9 -2.53 -11.08 -4.01
C VAL A 9 -3.59 -10.04 -4.30
N ILE A 10 -4.85 -10.48 -4.36
CA ILE A 10 -5.98 -9.64 -4.75
C ILE A 10 -6.84 -9.34 -3.51
N ILE A 11 -7.01 -8.06 -3.21
CA ILE A 11 -7.89 -7.56 -2.14
C ILE A 11 -9.04 -6.79 -2.79
N ALA A 12 -10.28 -7.24 -2.56
CA ALA A 12 -11.49 -6.65 -3.14
C ALA A 12 -11.42 -6.46 -4.68
N GLY A 13 -10.83 -7.42 -5.38
CA GLY A 13 -10.71 -7.39 -6.85
C GLY A 13 -9.56 -6.53 -7.40
N MET A 14 -8.74 -5.93 -6.53
CA MET A 14 -7.58 -5.12 -6.93
C MET A 14 -6.26 -5.73 -6.40
N PRO A 15 -5.15 -5.60 -7.14
CA PRO A 15 -3.81 -5.94 -6.64
C PRO A 15 -3.50 -5.26 -5.31
N ALA A 16 -2.99 -6.01 -4.34
CA ALA A 16 -2.70 -5.51 -3.00
C ALA A 16 -1.42 -4.64 -2.98
N ALA A 17 -1.50 -3.49 -2.32
CA ALA A 17 -0.39 -2.54 -2.21
C ALA A 17 0.56 -2.86 -1.05
N ARG A 18 1.83 -2.48 -1.23
CA ARG A 18 2.96 -2.86 -0.38
C ARG A 18 3.99 -1.74 -0.31
N VAL A 19 4.94 -1.87 0.61
CA VAL A 19 6.13 -1.01 0.62
C VAL A 19 6.86 -1.09 -0.71
N GLY A 20 7.22 0.08 -1.25
CA GLY A 20 7.85 0.24 -2.57
C GLY A 20 6.86 0.46 -3.72
N ASP A 21 5.55 0.19 -3.53
CA ASP A 21 4.56 0.47 -4.56
C ASP A 21 4.26 1.98 -4.67
N MET A 22 3.89 2.41 -5.88
CA MET A 22 3.59 3.82 -6.15
C MET A 22 2.22 4.22 -5.60
N ALA A 23 2.17 5.38 -4.95
CA ALA A 23 0.96 6.00 -4.42
C ALA A 23 0.65 7.31 -5.15
N THR A 24 -0.64 7.60 -5.30
CA THR A 24 -1.09 8.92 -5.75
C THR A 24 -1.05 9.86 -4.56
N CYS A 25 -0.32 10.95 -4.70
CA CYS A 25 -0.23 12.00 -3.69
C CYS A 25 -0.68 13.35 -4.27
N VAL A 26 -0.74 14.38 -3.43
CA VAL A 26 -0.91 15.76 -3.89
C VAL A 26 0.43 16.22 -4.49
N GLY A 27 0.56 16.12 -5.81
CA GLY A 27 1.80 16.43 -6.53
C GLY A 27 2.28 15.25 -7.40
N PRO A 28 3.60 15.04 -7.57
CA PRO A 28 4.11 13.89 -8.29
C PRO A 28 3.76 12.57 -7.59
N PRO A 29 3.82 11.43 -8.30
CA PRO A 29 3.66 10.12 -7.67
C PRO A 29 4.66 9.93 -6.52
N ASP A 30 4.19 9.30 -5.47
CA ASP A 30 4.98 8.96 -4.28
C ASP A 30 5.19 7.45 -4.18
N ILE A 31 5.96 7.02 -3.18
CA ILE A 31 6.24 5.62 -2.89
C ILE A 31 5.84 5.32 -1.46
N ILE A 32 5.24 4.16 -1.21
CA ILE A 32 4.91 3.69 0.13
C ILE A 32 6.22 3.35 0.86
N ALA A 33 6.48 4.04 1.97
CA ALA A 33 7.73 3.93 2.72
C ALA A 33 7.61 3.00 3.94
N LEU A 34 6.41 2.92 4.54
CA LEU A 34 6.12 2.06 5.69
C LEU A 34 4.98 1.08 5.36
N GLY A 35 4.95 -0.05 6.05
CA GLY A 35 3.92 -1.08 5.93
C GLY A 35 3.74 -1.84 7.24
N SER A 36 3.01 -2.95 7.18
CA SER A 36 2.85 -3.89 8.29
C SER A 36 4.19 -4.50 8.74
N PHE A 37 4.36 -4.66 10.04
CA PHE A 37 5.54 -5.35 10.60
C PHE A 37 5.41 -6.88 10.59
N THR A 38 4.21 -7.40 10.40
CA THR A 38 3.92 -8.84 10.55
C THR A 38 3.32 -9.46 9.30
N VAL A 39 2.65 -8.67 8.46
CA VAL A 39 1.97 -9.16 7.26
C VAL A 39 2.77 -8.78 6.02
N MET A 40 3.16 -9.81 5.27
CA MET A 40 3.85 -9.66 3.99
C MET A 40 2.91 -10.02 2.82
N ILE A 41 3.00 -9.25 1.74
CA ILE A 41 2.29 -9.49 0.49
C ILE A 41 3.36 -9.60 -0.60
N GLY A 42 3.41 -10.72 -1.31
CA GLY A 42 4.44 -10.98 -2.33
C GLY A 42 5.89 -10.70 -1.87
N GLY A 43 6.17 -10.93 -0.58
CA GLY A 43 7.49 -10.75 0.02
C GLY A 43 7.86 -9.32 0.47
N GLN A 44 6.96 -8.34 0.34
CA GLN A 44 7.16 -6.99 0.92
C GLN A 44 6.11 -6.72 2.02
N PRO A 45 6.41 -5.85 3.00
CA PRO A 45 5.43 -5.40 3.99
C PRO A 45 4.15 -4.87 3.35
N ALA A 46 2.99 -5.33 3.84
CA ALA A 46 1.69 -4.92 3.34
C ALA A 46 1.38 -3.45 3.68
N ALA A 47 0.86 -2.69 2.72
CA ALA A 47 0.48 -1.30 2.96
C ALA A 47 -0.91 -1.20 3.62
N ARG A 48 -1.06 -0.31 4.60
CA ARG A 48 -2.27 -0.14 5.43
C ARG A 48 -2.66 1.32 5.53
N LEU A 49 -3.89 1.55 5.96
CA LEU A 49 -4.35 2.90 6.32
C LEU A 49 -3.44 3.50 7.39
N GLY A 50 -2.97 4.73 7.16
CA GLY A 50 -2.08 5.45 8.06
C GLY A 50 -0.58 5.19 7.86
N ASP A 51 -0.19 4.22 7.04
CA ASP A 51 1.23 4.00 6.74
C ASP A 51 1.81 5.18 5.94
N MET A 52 3.08 5.49 6.20
CA MET A 52 3.78 6.65 5.63
C MET A 52 4.22 6.42 4.19
N THR A 53 4.18 7.50 3.40
CA THR A 53 4.81 7.58 2.08
C THR A 53 6.13 8.35 2.13
N ALA A 54 6.96 8.24 1.10
CA ALA A 54 8.33 8.77 1.11
C ALA A 54 8.38 10.30 1.19
N HIS A 55 7.39 11.02 0.66
CA HIS A 55 7.28 12.47 0.79
C HIS A 55 6.59 12.93 2.10
N GLY A 56 6.39 12.03 3.07
CA GLY A 56 5.81 12.35 4.38
C GLY A 56 4.28 12.40 4.40
N GLY A 57 3.62 11.96 3.32
CA GLY A 57 2.18 11.72 3.31
C GLY A 57 1.80 10.44 4.04
N VAL A 58 0.50 10.18 4.14
CA VAL A 58 -0.05 8.95 4.70
C VAL A 58 -1.09 8.35 3.78
N ILE A 59 -1.23 7.03 3.82
CA ILE A 59 -2.30 6.33 3.10
C ILE A 59 -3.63 6.64 3.79
N VAL A 60 -4.53 7.31 3.08
CA VAL A 60 -5.83 7.77 3.62
C VAL A 60 -7.02 6.93 3.17
N MET A 61 -6.82 6.02 2.22
CA MET A 61 -7.89 5.16 1.68
C MET A 61 -7.40 3.73 1.54
N GLY A 62 -8.28 2.77 1.89
CA GLY A 62 -8.02 1.33 1.81
C GLY A 62 -9.30 0.54 1.52
N CYS A 63 -9.21 -0.79 1.59
CA CYS A 63 -10.36 -1.69 1.44
C CYS A 63 -11.19 -1.72 2.74
N PRO A 64 -12.51 -1.45 2.70
CA PRO A 64 -13.34 -1.40 3.90
C PRO A 64 -13.59 -2.78 4.53
N THR A 65 -13.34 -3.87 3.81
CA THR A 65 -13.63 -5.25 4.27
C THR A 65 -12.39 -6.03 4.70
N VAL A 66 -11.19 -5.47 4.55
CA VAL A 66 -9.93 -6.16 4.89
C VAL A 66 -9.09 -5.27 5.79
N MET A 67 -8.84 -5.75 7.01
CA MET A 67 -7.97 -5.13 8.00
C MET A 67 -6.67 -5.93 8.09
N ILE A 68 -5.54 -5.25 8.00
CA ILE A 68 -4.20 -5.84 8.07
C ILE A 68 -3.54 -5.39 9.37
N GLY A 69 -3.00 -6.35 10.13
CA GLY A 69 -2.31 -6.15 11.41
C GLY A 69 -0.97 -5.43 11.29
#